data_AF-A0A0C5W4R6-F1
#
_entry.id   AF-A0A0C5W4R6-F1
#
_cell.length_a   1.000
_cell.length_b   1.000
_cell.length_c   1.000
_cell.angle_alpha   90.00
_cell.angle_beta   90.00
_cell.angle_gamma   90.00
#
_symmetry.space_group_name_H-M   'P 1'
#
loop_
_entity.id
_entity.type
_entity.pdbx_description
1 polymer ?
#
loop_
_entity_poly.entity_id
_entity_poly.type
_entity_poly.pdbx_seq_one_letter_code
_entity_poly.pdbx_strand_id
1 'polypeptide(L)'
;MNTYHSIYDVLKVKGAQWKNEVNTSITHDVEKLILELEPYVNNSKNASHMSFLLKDLLEVLSIDFKCQEDRKSASLLLIEEILQASNIEEATTPSYCH
;
A
#
# COMPACT_ATOMS: atom_id res chain seq x y z
N MET A 1 17.50 -4.55 10.64
CA MET A 1 16.71 -3.81 9.63
C MET A 1 15.71 -2.93 10.34
N ASN A 2 15.58 -1.67 9.94
CA ASN A 2 14.65 -0.73 10.55
C ASN A 2 13.22 -1.13 10.12
N THR A 3 12.40 -1.63 11.05
CA THR A 3 11.07 -2.24 10.79
C THR A 3 10.18 -1.37 9.90
N TYR A 4 10.31 -0.04 10.03
CA TYR A 4 9.61 0.93 9.20
C TYR A 4 9.93 0.80 7.70
N HIS A 5 11.20 0.63 7.34
CA HIS A 5 11.62 0.55 5.93
C HIS A 5 11.25 -0.79 5.30
N SER A 6 11.29 -1.88 6.09
CA SER A 6 10.86 -3.19 5.61
C SER A 6 9.38 -3.24 5.23
N ILE A 7 8.53 -2.37 5.80
CA ILE A 7 7.12 -2.28 5.41
C ILE A 7 6.99 -1.80 3.96
N TYR A 8 7.85 -0.85 3.52
CA TYR A 8 7.84 -0.35 2.16
C TYR A 8 8.34 -1.39 1.14
N ASP A 9 9.31 -2.22 1.53
CA ASP A 9 9.74 -3.35 0.71
C ASP A 9 8.61 -4.39 0.55
N VAL A 10 7.89 -4.68 1.63
CA VAL A 10 6.71 -5.55 1.57
C VAL A 10 5.63 -4.94 0.67
N LEU A 11 5.37 -3.63 0.77
CA LEU A 11 4.41 -2.92 -0.08
C LEU A 11 4.75 -3.02 -1.57
N LYS A 12 6.03 -2.93 -1.95
CA LYS A 12 6.45 -3.11 -3.36
C LYS A 12 6.16 -4.51 -3.85
N VAL A 13 6.54 -5.52 -3.07
CA VAL A 13 6.34 -6.94 -3.43
C VAL A 13 4.85 -7.25 -3.54
N LYS A 14 4.08 -6.88 -2.51
CA LYS A 14 2.64 -7.13 -2.44
C LYS A 14 1.87 -6.33 -3.49
N GLY A 15 2.16 -5.04 -3.67
CA GLY A 15 1.52 -4.21 -4.69
C GLY A 15 1.69 -4.75 -6.11
N ALA A 16 2.87 -5.30 -6.44
CA ALA A 16 3.09 -5.95 -7.73
C ALA A 16 2.27 -7.24 -7.89
N GLN A 17 2.08 -7.99 -6.81
CA GLN A 17 1.27 -9.22 -6.78
C GLN A 17 -0.23 -8.91 -6.90
N TRP A 18 -0.71 -7.89 -6.18
CA TRP A 18 -2.13 -7.51 -6.14
C TRP A 18 -2.73 -7.19 -7.51
N LYS A 19 -1.92 -6.76 -8.49
CA LYS A 19 -2.39 -6.54 -9.87
C LYS A 19 -3.02 -7.77 -10.52
N ASN A 20 -2.71 -8.98 -10.04
CA ASN A 20 -3.16 -10.25 -10.61
C ASN A 20 -3.95 -11.12 -9.60
N GLU A 21 -4.20 -10.63 -8.38
CA GLU A 21 -4.82 -11.42 -7.31
C GLU A 21 -6.33 -11.18 -7.15
N VAL A 22 -6.98 -12.07 -6.39
CA VAL A 22 -8.40 -11.92 -5.99
C VAL A 22 -8.53 -10.97 -4.80
N ASN A 23 -9.60 -10.17 -4.78
CA ASN A 23 -9.83 -9.11 -3.79
C ASN A 23 -9.69 -9.55 -2.31
N THR A 24 -10.09 -10.78 -1.98
CA THR A 24 -10.02 -11.29 -0.61
C THR A 24 -8.59 -11.44 -0.10
N SER A 25 -7.65 -11.81 -0.98
CA SER A 25 -6.21 -11.88 -0.66
C SER A 25 -5.65 -10.47 -0.42
N ILE A 26 -6.00 -9.53 -1.30
CA ILE A 26 -5.59 -8.13 -1.21
C ILE A 26 -6.10 -7.49 0.10
N THR A 27 -7.36 -7.74 0.47
CA THR A 27 -7.98 -7.19 1.68
C THR A 27 -7.17 -7.54 2.93
N HIS A 28 -6.86 -8.83 3.13
CA HIS A 28 -6.11 -9.28 4.31
C HIS A 28 -4.69 -8.70 4.35
N ASP A 29 -3.99 -8.66 3.21
CA ASP A 29 -2.66 -8.06 3.15
C ASP A 29 -2.70 -6.56 3.50
N VAL A 30 -3.69 -5.82 2.97
CA VAL A 30 -3.87 -4.39 3.20
C VAL A 30 -4.18 -4.09 4.67
N GLU A 31 -5.08 -4.85 5.31
CA GLU A 31 -5.38 -4.71 6.74
C GLU A 31 -4.14 -4.86 7.62
N LYS A 32 -3.33 -5.89 7.34
CA LYS A 32 -2.09 -6.14 8.06
C LYS A 32 -1.11 -4.97 7.90
N LEU A 33 -0.94 -4.47 6.68
CA LEU A 33 -0.02 -3.36 6.39
C LEU A 33 -0.46 -2.05 7.05
N ILE A 34 -1.77 -1.79 7.15
CA ILE A 34 -2.30 -0.64 7.90
C ILE A 34 -1.88 -0.73 9.36
N LEU A 35 -2.10 -1.89 10.01
CA LEU A 35 -1.72 -2.11 11.41
C LEU A 35 -0.22 -1.95 11.65
N GLU A 36 0.61 -2.41 10.72
CA GLU A 36 2.06 -2.23 10.79
C GLU A 36 2.50 -0.76 10.61
N LEU A 37 1.75 0.04 9.84
CA LEU A 37 2.02 1.47 9.62
C LEU A 37 1.51 2.38 10.74
N GLU A 38 0.44 2.00 11.46
CA GLU A 38 -0.19 2.82 12.49
C GLU A 38 0.77 3.46 13.50
N PRO A 39 1.80 2.77 14.03
CA PRO A 39 2.75 3.37 14.96
C PRO A 39 3.52 4.58 14.40
N TYR A 40 3.61 4.70 13.08
CA TYR A 40 4.43 5.70 12.39
C TYR A 40 3.63 6.87 11.82
N VAL A 41 2.30 6.77 11.71
CA VAL A 41 1.46 7.77 10.98
C VAL A 41 1.52 9.18 11.55
N ASN A 42 1.75 9.33 12.86
CA ASN A 42 1.85 10.64 13.50
C ASN A 42 3.25 11.28 13.36
N ASN A 43 4.26 10.47 13.02
CA ASN A 43 5.66 10.87 13.02
C ASN A 43 6.28 10.90 11.61
N SER A 44 5.60 10.33 10.62
CA SER A 44 6.03 10.33 9.22
C SER A 44 4.86 10.70 8.31
N LYS A 45 5.04 11.77 7.53
CA LYS A 45 4.08 12.16 6.48
C LYS A 45 3.89 11.04 5.47
N ASN A 46 4.95 10.28 5.18
CA ASN A 46 4.90 9.20 4.19
C ASN A 46 4.18 7.98 4.75
N ALA A 47 4.32 7.68 6.05
CA ALA A 47 3.53 6.66 6.73
C ALA A 47 2.05 7.04 6.78
N SER A 48 1.76 8.30 7.09
CA SER A 48 0.40 8.85 7.10
C SER A 48 -0.26 8.73 5.73
N HIS A 49 0.44 9.18 4.69
CA HIS A 49 -0.02 9.10 3.31
C HIS A 49 -0.22 7.65 2.85
N MET A 50 0.72 6.75 3.16
CA MET A 50 0.59 5.35 2.80
C MET A 50 -0.58 4.67 3.53
N SER A 51 -0.76 4.96 4.83
CA SER A 51 -1.90 4.47 5.60
C SER A 51 -3.24 4.96 5.03
N PHE A 52 -3.28 6.20 4.53
CA PHE A 52 -4.45 6.75 3.84
C PHE A 52 -4.75 5.97 2.54
N LEU A 53 -3.77 5.81 1.65
CA LEU A 53 -3.96 5.06 0.39
C LEU A 53 -4.40 3.61 0.61
N LEU A 54 -3.86 2.95 1.63
CA LEU A 54 -4.24 1.58 1.98
C LEU A 54 -5.69 1.50 2.51
N LYS A 55 -6.14 2.50 3.27
CA LYS A 55 -7.53 2.58 3.74
C LYS A 55 -8.51 2.81 2.57
N ASP A 56 -8.16 3.69 1.63
CA ASP A 56 -8.94 3.93 0.42
C ASP A 56 -9.05 2.65 -0.43
N LEU A 57 -7.95 1.90 -0.56
CA LEU A 57 -7.97 0.61 -1.25
C LEU A 57 -8.90 -0.40 -0.53
N LEU A 58 -8.83 -0.48 0.80
CA LEU A 58 -9.71 -1.35 1.58
C LEU A 58 -11.19 -1.00 1.40
N GLU A 59 -11.51 0.30 1.35
CA GLU A 59 -12.85 0.79 1.07
C GLU A 59 -13.32 0.35 -0.33
N VAL A 60 -12.51 0.59 -1.37
CA VAL A 60 -12.84 0.17 -2.75
C VAL A 60 -13.05 -1.34 -2.86
N LEU A 61 -12.24 -2.14 -2.17
CA LEU A 61 -12.38 -3.60 -2.17
C LEU A 61 -13.66 -4.07 -1.48
N SER A 62 -14.17 -3.29 -0.52
CA SER A 62 -15.36 -3.58 0.29
C SER A 62 -16.67 -3.10 -0.34
N ILE A 63 -16.62 -2.17 -1.31
CA ILE A 63 -17.80 -1.68 -2.00
C ILE A 63 -18.40 -2.78 -2.90
N ASP A 64 -19.71 -2.95 -2.82
CA ASP A 64 -20.48 -3.76 -3.76
C ASP A 64 -20.72 -2.97 -5.05
N PHE A 65 -19.74 -3.05 -5.96
CA PHE A 65 -19.85 -2.41 -7.27
C PHE A 65 -20.84 -3.15 -8.16
N LYS A 66 -21.74 -2.40 -8.82
CA LYS A 66 -22.62 -2.93 -9.87
C LYS A 66 -21.84 -3.49 -11.07
N CYS A 67 -20.65 -2.97 -11.33
CA CYS A 67 -19.77 -3.38 -12.42
C CYS A 67 -18.42 -3.86 -11.86
N GLN A 68 -18.04 -5.11 -12.14
CA GLN A 68 -16.78 -5.66 -11.67
C GLN A 68 -15.56 -5.01 -12.33
N GLU A 69 -15.70 -4.52 -13.57
CA GLU A 69 -14.63 -3.84 -14.31
C GLU A 69 -14.29 -2.47 -13.71
N ASP A 70 -15.30 -1.73 -13.25
CA ASP A 70 -15.11 -0.44 -12.57
C ASP A 70 -14.35 -0.63 -11.26
N ARG A 71 -14.74 -1.63 -10.46
CA ARG A 71 -14.02 -2.00 -9.23
C ARG A 71 -12.57 -2.38 -9.51
N LYS A 72 -12.36 -3.20 -10.55
CA LYS A 72 -11.01 -3.63 -10.94
C LYS A 72 -10.16 -2.43 -11.39
N SER A 73 -10.74 -1.51 -12.14
CA SER A 73 -10.05 -0.30 -12.61
C SER A 73 -9.71 0.62 -11.44
N ALA A 74 -10.66 0.87 -10.53
CA ALA A 74 -10.43 1.71 -9.34
C ALA A 74 -9.35 1.12 -8.41
N SER A 75 -9.43 -0.19 -8.14
CA SER A 75 -8.42 -0.88 -7.32
C SER A 75 -7.04 -0.87 -7.98
N LEU A 76 -6.95 -1.09 -9.30
CA LEU A 76 -5.67 -1.03 -10.02
C LEU A 76 -5.02 0.36 -9.97
N LEU A 77 -5.80 1.43 -10.13
CA LEU A 77 -5.29 2.80 -10.01
C LEU A 77 -4.70 3.07 -8.62
N LEU A 78 -5.42 2.68 -7.56
CA LEU A 78 -4.93 2.81 -6.18
C LEU A 78 -3.67 1.95 -5.92
N ILE A 79 -3.62 0.72 -6.44
CA ILE A 79 -2.44 -0.14 -6.34
C ILE A 79 -1.23 0.52 -7.03
N GLU A 80 -1.43 1.17 -8.18
CA GLU A 80 -0.36 1.88 -8.88
C GLU A 80 0.14 3.10 -8.11
N GLU A 81 -0.76 3.86 -7.51
CA GLU A 81 -0.40 4.98 -6.65
C GLU A 81 0.38 4.53 -5.40
N ILE A 82 -0.05 3.43 -4.76
CA ILE A 82 0.67 2.80 -3.64
C ILE A 82 2.08 2.39 -4.07
N LEU A 83 2.23 1.75 -5.22
CA LEU A 83 3.54 1.37 -5.74
C LEU A 83 4.43 2.58 -6.00
N GLN A 84 3.90 3.64 -6.59
CA GLN A 84 4.64 4.89 -6.81
C GLN A 84 5.08 5.53 -5.49
N ALA A 85 4.15 5.69 -4.54
CA ALA A 85 4.44 6.23 -3.21
C ALA A 85 5.49 5.39 -2.46
N SER A 86 5.47 4.07 -2.64
CA SER A 86 6.43 3.18 -1.99
C SER A 86 7.87 3.31 -2.50
N ASN A 87 8.04 3.78 -3.75
CA ASN A 87 9.36 4.01 -4.35
C ASN A 87 9.95 5.38 -3.99
N ILE A 88 9.11 6.37 -3.63
CA ILE A 88 9.55 7.72 -3.24
C ILE A 88 10.26 7.70 -1.88
N GLU A 89 9.84 6.84 -0.95
CA GLU A 89 10.47 6.73 0.38
C GLU A 89 11.93 6.28 0.29
N GLU A 90 12.26 5.43 -0.67
CA GLU A 90 13.62 4.92 -0.87
C GLU A 90 14.56 6.01 -1.43
N ALA A 91 14.06 6.85 -2.35
CA ALA A 91 14.85 7.91 -2.99
C ALA A 91 15.23 9.07 -2.05
N THR A 92 14.54 9.21 -0.91
CA THR A 92 14.83 10.27 0.08
C THR A 92 15.78 9.83 1.19
N THR A 93 16.18 8.55 1.20
CA THR A 93 17.21 8.06 2.13
C THR A 93 18.60 8.16 1.51
N PRO A 94 19.57 8.86 2.14
CA PRO A 94 20.95 8.81 1.68
C PRO A 94 21.48 7.38 1.84
N SER A 95 21.92 6.81 0.72
CA SER A 95 22.67 5.54 0.70
C SER A 95 23.96 5.74 1.50
N TYR A 96 23.96 5.34 2.78
CA TYR A 96 25.20 5.18 3.53
C TYR A 96 25.90 3.94 2.97
N CYS A 97 26.74 4.16 1.95
CA CYS A 97 27.74 3.19 1.53
C CYS A 97 28.61 2.84 2.75
N HIS A 98 28.67 1.56 3.08
CA HIS A 98 29.46 1.01 4.17
C HIS A 98 30.81 0.49 3.69
#